data_AF-A0A920H6K0-F1
#
_entry.id   AF-A0A920H6K0-F1
#
_cell.length_a   1.000
_cell.length_b   1.000
_cell.length_c   1.000
_cell.angle_alpha   90.00
_cell.angle_beta   90.00
_cell.angle_gamma   90.00
#
_symmetry.space_group_name_H-M   'P 1'
#
loop_
_entity.id
_entity.type
_entity.pdbx_description
1 polymer ?
#
loop_
_entity_poly.entity_id
_entity_poly.type
_entity_poly.pdbx_seq_one_letter_code
_entity_poly.pdbx_strand_id
1 'polypeptide(L)' 'MTKLAGVSSSKVLNSFKKIIDPRRYNGASLLGLNGVVIKSHGGADEIAFESSLDIAIKEADLSIPTCINKKLNEILN' A
#
# COMPACT_ATOMS: atom_id res chain seq x y z
N MET A 1 -38.82 -11.17 -3.02
CA MET A 1 -37.85 -11.82 -2.10
C MET A 1 -36.39 -11.48 -2.42
N THR A 2 -35.91 -11.65 -3.65
CA THR A 2 -34.48 -11.48 -4.00
C THR A 2 -33.92 -10.08 -3.72
N LYS A 3 -34.68 -9.02 -3.98
CA LYS A 3 -34.26 -7.63 -3.68
C LYS A 3 -34.09 -7.36 -2.18
N LEU A 4 -34.95 -7.96 -1.34
CA LEU A 4 -34.92 -7.77 0.11
C LEU A 4 -33.71 -8.48 0.74
N ALA A 5 -33.41 -9.70 0.26
CA ALA A 5 -32.19 -10.43 0.61
C ALA A 5 -30.92 -9.70 0.15
N GLY A 6 -30.96 -9.01 -0.99
CA GLY A 6 -29.85 -8.16 -1.45
C GLY A 6 -29.57 -6.98 -0.51
N VAL A 7 -30.62 -6.33 0.00
CA VAL A 7 -30.47 -5.21 0.95
C VAL A 7 -29.92 -5.68 2.29
N SER A 8 -30.39 -6.82 2.82
CA SER A 8 -29.86 -7.38 4.08
C SER A 8 -28.38 -7.75 3.99
N SER A 9 -27.92 -8.22 2.84
CA SER A 9 -26.52 -8.64 2.62
C SER A 9 -25.58 -7.50 2.20
N SER A 10 -26.12 -6.34 1.81
CA SER A 10 -25.36 -5.20 1.26
C SER A 10 -24.21 -4.72 2.16
N LYS A 11 -24.40 -4.70 3.49
CA LYS A 11 -23.37 -4.28 4.45
C LYS A 11 -22.13 -5.18 4.39
N VAL A 12 -22.35 -6.49 4.33
CA VAL A 12 -21.26 -7.48 4.25
C VAL A 12 -20.53 -7.37 2.92
N LEU A 13 -21.27 -7.28 1.81
CA LEU A 13 -20.66 -7.11 0.49
C LEU A 13 -19.86 -5.79 0.38
N ASN A 14 -20.36 -4.69 0.94
CA ASN A 14 -19.67 -3.41 0.91
C ASN A 14 -18.37 -3.43 1.74
N SER A 15 -18.39 -4.07 2.92
CA SER A 15 -17.17 -4.27 3.71
C SER A 15 -16.17 -5.16 2.97
N PHE A 16 -16.64 -6.24 2.37
CA PHE A 16 -15.80 -7.14 1.58
C PHE A 16 -15.17 -6.42 0.39
N LYS A 17 -15.95 -5.60 -0.33
CA LYS A 17 -15.48 -4.79 -1.46
C LYS A 17 -14.32 -3.87 -1.08
N LYS A 18 -14.33 -3.31 0.14
CA LYS A 18 -13.23 -2.46 0.63
C LYS A 18 -11.95 -3.25 0.89
N ILE A 19 -12.06 -4.50 1.34
CA ILE A 19 -10.90 -5.36 1.63
C ILE A 19 -10.19 -5.76 0.33
N ILE A 20 -10.96 -6.06 -0.72
CA ILE A 20 -10.42 -6.52 -2.01
C ILE A 20 -10.12 -5.36 -2.99
N ASP A 21 -10.18 -4.11 -2.53
CA ASP A 21 -9.96 -2.94 -3.39
C ASP A 21 -8.47 -2.78 -3.71
N PRO A 22 -8.02 -3.01 -4.95
CA PRO A 22 -6.60 -2.97 -5.31
C PRO A 22 -5.99 -1.58 -5.14
N ARG A 23 -6.80 -0.52 -5.10
CA ARG A 23 -6.34 0.85 -4.90
C ARG A 23 -5.65 1.03 -3.54
N ARG A 24 -6.04 0.25 -2.53
CA ARG A 24 -5.46 0.28 -1.18
C ARG A 24 -4.09 -0.41 -1.06
N TYR A 25 -3.56 -0.92 -2.17
CA TYR A 25 -2.28 -1.64 -2.23
C TYR A 25 -1.35 -1.06 -3.32
N ASN A 26 -1.58 0.20 -3.72
CA ASN A 26 -0.69 0.90 -4.64
C ASN A 26 0.57 1.41 -3.91
N GLY A 27 1.57 1.84 -4.66
CA GLY A 27 2.84 2.35 -4.15
C GLY A 27 3.87 1.23 -4.05
N ALA A 28 4.66 1.05 -5.11
CA ALA A 28 5.76 0.10 -5.11
C ALA A 28 7.04 0.78 -4.61
N SER A 29 7.69 0.20 -3.60
CA SER A 29 8.97 0.68 -3.07
C SER A 29 10.13 0.29 -3.98
N LEU A 30 10.93 1.27 -4.40
CA LEU A 30 12.12 1.07 -5.21
C LEU A 30 13.33 0.92 -4.28
N LEU A 31 13.65 -0.33 -3.94
CA LEU A 31 14.75 -0.67 -3.04
C LEU A 31 16.12 -0.49 -3.70
N GLY A 32 17.15 -0.27 -2.88
CA GLY A 32 18.54 -0.11 -3.32
C GLY A 32 18.95 1.32 -3.70
N LEU A 33 18.05 2.28 -3.52
CA LEU A 33 18.35 3.71 -3.67
C LEU A 33 18.76 4.33 -2.32
N ASN A 34 19.37 5.52 -2.37
CA ASN A 34 19.85 6.24 -1.18
C ASN A 34 18.75 6.97 -0.39
N GLY A 35 17.48 6.68 -0.67
CA GLY A 35 16.33 7.33 -0.04
C GLY A 35 15.04 6.55 -0.31
N VAL A 36 13.97 6.99 0.35
CA VAL A 36 12.63 6.42 0.13
C VAL A 36 12.11 6.88 -1.23
N VAL A 37 11.85 5.93 -2.11
CA VAL A 37 11.30 6.18 -3.44
C VAL A 37 10.15 5.24 -3.69
N ILE A 38 8.94 5.81 -3.78
CA ILE A 38 7.72 5.07 -4.06
C ILE A 38 7.22 5.42 -5.47
N LYS A 39 6.96 4.39 -6.28
CA LYS A 39 6.29 4.53 -7.58
C LYS A 39 4.80 4.25 -7.42
N SER A 40 3.98 5.25 -7.72
CA SER A 40 2.54 5.06 -7.94
C SER A 40 2.25 4.64 -9.39
N HIS A 41 1.11 3.98 -9.63
CA HIS A 41 0.65 3.66 -10.98
C HIS A 41 0.10 4.90 -11.71
N GLY A 42 0.28 4.97 -13.04
CA GLY A 42 -0.08 6.16 -13.83
C GLY A 42 -1.58 6.49 -13.86
N GLY A 43 -2.43 5.48 -13.70
CA GLY A 43 -3.89 5.64 -13.58
C GLY A 43 -4.40 5.70 -12.13
N ALA A 44 -3.55 6.01 -11.16
CA ALA A 44 -3.95 6.09 -9.76
C ALA A 44 -4.97 7.20 -9.52
N ASP A 45 -6.09 6.85 -8.88
CA ASP A 45 -7.01 7.83 -8.33
C ASP A 45 -6.53 8.32 -6.96
N GLU A 46 -7.28 9.24 -6.35
CA GLU A 46 -6.94 9.85 -5.06
C GLU A 46 -6.64 8.81 -3.97
N ILE A 47 -7.47 7.76 -3.86
CA ILE A 47 -7.31 6.69 -2.87
C ILE A 47 -6.04 5.89 -3.14
N ALA A 48 -5.77 5.55 -4.41
CA ALA A 48 -4.57 4.83 -4.77
C ALA A 48 -3.30 5.66 -4.55
N PHE A 49 -3.38 6.98 -4.74
CA PHE A 49 -2.26 7.87 -4.48
C PHE A 49 -2.03 8.06 -2.97
N GLU A 50 -3.08 8.25 -2.18
CA GLU A 50 -3.05 8.27 -0.71
C GLU A 50 -2.35 7.02 -0.16
N SER A 51 -2.74 5.84 -0.63
CA SER A 51 -2.08 4.57 -0.25
C SER A 51 -0.57 4.57 -0.54
N SER A 52 -0.14 5.19 -1.64
CA SER A 52 1.29 5.28 -1.98
C SER A 52 2.03 6.26 -1.07
N LEU A 53 1.36 7.34 -0.66
CA LEU A 53 1.90 8.34 0.25
C LEU A 53 2.04 7.77 1.68
N ASP A 54 1.05 7.00 2.14
CA ASP A 54 1.10 6.31 3.43
C ASP A 54 2.30 5.37 3.52
N ILE A 55 2.60 4.64 2.43
CA ILE A 55 3.81 3.81 2.35
C ILE A 55 5.07 4.68 2.42
N ALA A 56 5.14 5.78 1.68
CA ALA A 56 6.29 6.67 1.69
C ALA A 56 6.58 7.23 3.09
N ILE A 57 5.55 7.72 3.79
CA ILE A 57 5.66 8.23 5.16
C ILE A 57 6.16 7.13 6.09
N LYS A 58 5.53 5.95 6.02
CA LYS A 58 5.91 4.81 6.87
C LYS A 58 7.36 4.38 6.63
N GLU A 59 7.83 4.33 5.39
CA GLU A 59 9.22 3.97 5.09
C GLU A 59 10.21 5.03 5.54
N ALA A 60 9.83 6.31 5.48
CA ALA A 60 10.63 7.43 5.97
C ALA A 60 10.76 7.39 7.50
N ASP A 61 9.64 7.21 8.20
CA ASP A 61 9.59 7.11 9.67
C ASP A 61 10.43 5.93 10.18
N LEU A 62 10.36 4.79 9.48
CA LEU A 62 11.12 3.60 9.82
C LEU A 62 12.57 3.63 9.29
N SER A 63 12.96 4.67 8.54
CA SER A 63 14.29 4.80 7.94
C SER A 63 14.73 3.53 7.18
N ILE A 64 13.82 2.96 6.38
CA ILE A 64 14.02 1.68 5.68
C ILE A 64 15.33 1.61 4.89
N PRO A 65 15.76 2.66 4.14
CA PRO A 65 17.05 2.63 3.45
C PRO A 65 18.24 2.37 4.39
N THR A 66 18.23 3.00 5.57
CA THR A 66 19.28 2.80 6.59
C THR A 66 19.25 1.38 7.15
N CYS A 67 18.06 0.84 7.43
CA CYS A 67 17.90 -0.54 7.89
C CYS A 67 18.44 -1.56 6.87
N ILE A 68 18.12 -1.38 5.59
CA ILE A 68 18.61 -2.23 4.51
C ILE A 68 20.13 -2.14 4.41
N ASN A 69 20.71 -0.93 4.39
CA ASN A 69 22.15 -0.73 4.33
C ASN A 69 22.87 -1.36 5.52
N LYS A 70 22.34 -1.20 6.73
CA LYS A 70 22.87 -1.88 7.92
C LYS A 70 22.88 -3.39 7.72
N LYS A 71 21.77 -3.96 7.24
CA LYS A 71 21.67 -5.42 7.08
C LYS A 71 22.58 -5.96 5.98
N LEU A 72 22.74 -5.22 4.88
CA LEU A 72 23.68 -5.58 3.82
C LEU A 72 25.13 -5.57 4.32
N ASN A 73 25.52 -4.57 5.12
CA ASN A 73 26.85 -4.52 5.72
C ASN A 73 27.14 -5.69 6.67
N GLU A 74 26.13 -6.22 7.37
CA GLU A 74 26.27 -7.42 8.20
C GLU A 74 26.46 -8.70 7.38
N ILE A 75 26.00 -8.73 6.13
CA ILE A 75 26.05 -9.92 5.26
C ILE A 75 27.31 -9.92 4.38
N LEU A 76 27.74 -8.73 3.95
CA LEU A 76 28.82 -8.56 2.98
C LEU A 76 30.21 -8.36 3.62
N ASN A 77 30.27 -8.10 4.93
CA ASN A 77 31.51 -8.03 5.71
C ASN A 77 31.59 -9.21 6.68
#